data_AF-A0A7S1E0L3-F1
#
_entry.id   AF-A0A7S1E0L3-F1
#
_cell.length_a   1.000
_cell.length_b   1.000
_cell.length_c   1.000
_cell.angle_alpha   90.00
_cell.angle_beta   90.00
_cell.angle_gamma   90.00
#
_symmetry.space_group_name_H-M   'P 1'
#
loop_
_entity.id
_entity.type
_entity.pdbx_description
1 polymer ?
#
loop_
_entity_poly.entity_id
_entity_poly.type
_entity_poly.pdbx_seq_one_letter_code
_entity_poly.pdbx_strand_id
1 'polypeptide(L)'
;EHAKDLRLTAQHLLDVDTEIESVRVTNVDRLGMDIRVTSQKGARRNKLITDEFRVGFRIPVISVEDAKSEVLKVFQEAWEKGNGYVWDEVEDDALPGADIPIAKIA
;
A
#
# COMPACT_ATOMS: atom_id res chain seq x y z
N GLU A 1 -7.93 5.40 13.36
CA GLU A 1 -8.24 3.96 13.44
C GLU A 1 -8.08 3.31 12.07
N HIS A 2 -6.89 2.89 11.64
CA HIS A 2 -6.69 2.07 10.41
C HIS A 2 -5.38 1.25 10.49
N ALA A 3 -4.91 0.96 11.71
CA ALA A 3 -3.58 0.38 11.91
C ALA A 3 -3.45 -1.05 11.34
N LYS A 4 -4.55 -1.81 11.35
CA LYS A 4 -4.61 -3.16 10.77
C LYS A 4 -4.51 -3.10 9.25
N ASP A 5 -5.27 -2.21 8.62
CA ASP A 5 -5.30 -2.05 7.16
C ASP A 5 -3.94 -1.57 6.62
N LEU A 6 -3.31 -0.63 7.33
CA LEU A 6 -1.96 -0.16 6.99
C LEU A 6 -0.90 -1.27 7.13
N ARG A 7 -1.03 -2.14 8.14
CA ARG A 7 -0.15 -3.30 8.28
C ARG A 7 -0.34 -4.30 7.13
N LEU A 8 -1.58 -4.61 6.77
CA LEU A 8 -1.88 -5.47 5.63
C LEU A 8 -1.35 -4.87 4.32
N THR A 9 -1.52 -3.55 4.14
CA THR A 9 -0.97 -2.81 2.99
C THR A 9 0.54 -2.98 2.91
N ALA A 10 1.25 -2.77 4.02
CA ALA A 10 2.70 -2.94 4.03
C ALA A 10 3.14 -4.39 3.74
N GLN A 11 2.42 -5.39 4.26
CA GLN A 11 2.78 -6.80 4.08
C GLN A 11 2.46 -7.33 2.68
N HIS A 12 1.26 -7.05 2.17
CA HIS A 12 0.72 -7.73 0.98
C HIS A 12 0.69 -6.87 -0.27
N LEU A 13 0.84 -5.55 -0.13
CA LEU A 13 0.84 -4.62 -1.26
C LEU A 13 2.20 -3.98 -1.49
N LEU A 14 2.96 -3.69 -0.42
CA LEU A 14 4.32 -3.11 -0.50
C LEU A 14 5.44 -4.15 -0.39
N ASP A 15 5.11 -5.45 -0.35
CA ASP A 15 6.03 -6.58 -0.24
C ASP A 15 7.07 -6.45 0.88
N VAL A 16 6.65 -5.96 2.06
CA VAL A 16 7.50 -5.89 3.24
C VAL A 16 7.44 -7.23 3.99
N ASP A 17 8.35 -8.13 3.62
CA ASP A 17 8.45 -9.50 4.18
C ASP A 17 9.05 -9.57 5.60
N THR A 18 9.56 -8.45 6.12
CA THR A 18 10.21 -8.37 7.43
C THR A 18 9.25 -8.00 8.55
N GLU A 19 9.65 -8.23 9.79
CA GLU A 19 8.85 -7.82 10.95
C GLU A 19 8.62 -6.31 10.95
N ILE A 20 7.35 -5.90 10.90
CA ILE A 20 6.93 -4.51 10.82
C ILE A 20 6.76 -3.95 12.23
N GLU A 21 7.56 -2.93 12.55
CA GLU A 21 7.46 -2.17 13.80
C GLU A 21 6.38 -1.11 13.73
N SER A 22 6.40 -0.29 12.68
CA SER A 22 5.48 0.84 12.52
C SER A 22 5.15 1.10 11.06
N VAL A 23 3.88 1.43 10.80
CA VAL A 23 3.41 1.93 9.51
C VAL A 23 2.63 3.21 9.74
N ARG A 24 2.88 4.22 8.92
CA ARG A 24 2.12 5.48 8.97
C ARG A 24 1.99 6.10 7.60
N VAL A 25 0.87 6.74 7.35
CA VAL A 25 0.70 7.64 6.21
C VAL A 25 1.37 8.96 6.56
N THR A 26 2.32 9.41 5.73
CA THR A 26 3.04 10.67 5.92
C THR A 26 2.39 11.82 5.16
N ASN A 27 1.80 11.55 4.01
CA ASN A 27 1.16 12.54 3.16
C ASN A 27 0.02 11.94 2.33
N VAL A 28 -0.95 12.79 1.94
CA VAL A 28 -2.03 12.45 1.01
C VAL A 28 -2.26 13.63 0.09
N ASP A 29 -2.29 13.39 -1.21
CA ASP A 29 -2.57 14.41 -2.22
C ASP A 29 -3.55 13.87 -3.29
N ARG A 30 -3.72 14.60 -4.39
CA ARG A 30 -4.68 14.27 -5.45
C ARG A 30 -4.36 13.01 -6.24
N LEU A 31 -3.11 12.56 -6.20
CA LEU A 31 -2.62 11.44 -7.01
C LEU A 31 -2.33 10.21 -6.15
N GLY A 32 -2.37 10.31 -4.82
CA GLY A 32 -2.08 9.17 -3.96
C GLY A 32 -1.73 9.56 -2.53
N MET A 33 -1.10 8.61 -1.85
CA MET A 33 -0.59 8.77 -0.49
C MET A 33 0.83 8.23 -0.34
N ASP A 34 1.56 8.80 0.60
CA ASP A 34 2.88 8.37 0.98
C ASP A 34 2.78 7.55 2.27
N ILE A 35 3.32 6.33 2.25
CA ILE A 35 3.33 5.41 3.37
C ILE A 35 4.78 5.17 3.79
N ARG A 36 5.06 5.42 5.07
CA ARG A 36 6.34 5.08 5.69
C ARG A 36 6.22 3.80 6.48
N VAL A 37 7.12 2.86 6.20
CA VAL A 37 7.20 1.56 6.87
C VAL A 37 8.56 1.42 7.56
N THR A 38 8.53 1.17 8.86
CA THR A 38 9.71 0.80 9.64
C THR A 38 9.66 -0.70 9.90
N SER A 39 10.69 -1.44 9.47
CA SER A 39 10.78 -2.88 9.66
C SER A 39 12.16 -3.32 10.15
N GLN A 40 12.23 -4.50 10.75
CA GLN A 40 13.47 -5.12 11.16
C GLN A 40 14.11 -5.86 9.99
N LYS A 41 15.06 -5.24 9.29
CA LYS A 41 15.73 -5.84 8.13
C LYS A 41 17.24 -5.98 8.36
N GLY A 42 17.67 -7.23 8.56
CA GLY A 42 19.09 -7.62 8.58
C GLY A 42 19.46 -8.68 9.62
N ALA A 43 20.66 -9.27 9.47
CA ALA A 43 21.19 -10.32 10.35
C ALA A 43 21.55 -9.86 11.78
N ARG A 44 21.60 -8.53 12.03
CA ARG A 44 21.80 -7.99 13.37
C ARG A 44 20.45 -7.76 14.04
N ARG A 45 20.23 -8.46 15.15
CA ARG A 45 19.11 -8.28 16.07
C ARG A 45 18.96 -6.78 16.38
N ASN A 46 17.80 -6.20 16.06
CA ASN A 46 17.41 -4.79 16.28
C ASN A 46 17.84 -3.74 15.24
N LYS A 47 18.34 -4.10 14.05
CA LYS A 47 18.54 -3.09 13.00
C LYS A 47 17.19 -2.72 12.35
N LEU A 48 16.73 -1.50 12.61
CA LEU A 48 15.55 -0.94 11.96
C LEU A 48 15.92 -0.29 10.63
N ILE A 49 15.11 -0.56 9.61
CA ILE A 49 15.15 0.13 8.32
C ILE A 49 13.82 0.85 8.14
N THR A 50 13.88 2.09 7.70
CA THR A 50 12.69 2.89 7.38
C THR A 50 12.67 3.10 5.88
N ASP A 51 11.64 2.60 5.24
CA ASP A 51 11.39 2.76 3.81
C ASP A 51 10.14 3.65 3.62
N GLU A 52 10.11 4.44 2.55
CA GLU A 52 8.96 5.27 2.19
C GLU A 52 8.46 4.91 0.79
N PHE A 53 7.15 4.73 0.68
CA PHE A 53 6.48 4.26 -0.53
C PHE A 53 5.42 5.27 -0.94
N ARG A 54 5.36 5.53 -2.24
CA ARG A 54 4.28 6.23 -2.90
C ARG A 54 3.26 5.21 -3.38
N VAL A 55 2.02 5.33 -2.92
CA VAL A 55 0.88 4.54 -3.37
C VAL A 55 -0.06 5.48 -4.12
N GLY A 56 -0.11 5.36 -5.44
CA GLY A 56 -0.95 6.21 -6.27
C GLY A 56 -2.40 5.73 -6.30
N PHE A 57 -3.32 6.68 -6.44
CA PHE A 57 -4.72 6.38 -6.74
C PHE A 57 -4.87 5.98 -8.21
N ARG A 58 -5.84 5.10 -8.50
CA ARG A 58 -6.11 4.68 -9.88
C ARG A 58 -6.65 5.84 -10.71
N ILE A 59 -7.40 6.73 -10.07
CA ILE A 59 -7.99 7.92 -10.68
C ILE A 59 -7.64 9.12 -9.79
N PRO A 60 -7.23 10.27 -10.36
CA PRO A 60 -7.01 11.49 -9.59
C PRO A 60 -8.25 11.90 -8.81
N VAL A 61 -8.07 12.19 -7.53
CA VAL A 61 -9.18 12.56 -6.63
C VAL A 61 -9.40 14.06 -6.62
N ILE A 62 -10.66 14.49 -6.61
CA ILE A 62 -11.05 15.90 -6.61
C ILE A 62 -11.50 16.30 -5.20
N SER A 63 -12.26 15.43 -4.54
CA SER A 63 -12.82 15.65 -3.21
C SER A 63 -12.13 14.82 -2.12
N VAL A 64 -12.38 15.17 -0.86
CA VAL A 64 -11.95 14.37 0.29
C VAL A 64 -12.66 13.01 0.34
N GLU A 65 -13.90 12.96 -0.16
CA GLU A 65 -14.70 11.73 -0.20
C GLU A 65 -14.12 10.75 -1.23
N ASP A 66 -13.69 11.26 -2.38
CA ASP A 66 -12.99 10.49 -3.41
C ASP A 66 -11.68 9.92 -2.84
N ALA A 67 -10.90 10.77 -2.14
CA ALA A 67 -9.66 10.34 -1.49
C ALA A 67 -9.91 9.22 -0.45
N LYS A 68 -10.96 9.34 0.36
CA LYS A 68 -11.36 8.30 1.30
C LYS A 68 -11.75 7.00 0.59
N SER A 69 -12.48 7.10 -0.53
CA SER A 69 -12.87 5.94 -1.32
C SER A 69 -11.67 5.23 -1.92
N GLU A 70 -10.72 5.96 -2.52
CA GLU A 70 -9.51 5.39 -3.11
C GLU A 70 -8.61 4.75 -2.05
N VAL A 71 -8.44 5.39 -0.87
CA VAL A 71 -7.69 4.79 0.25
C VAL A 71 -8.34 3.48 0.72
N LEU A 72 -9.67 3.41 0.78
CA LEU A 72 -10.36 2.16 1.14
C LEU A 72 -10.17 1.06 0.10
N LYS A 73 -10.13 1.40 -1.19
CA LYS A 73 -9.84 0.43 -2.26
C LYS A 73 -8.41 -0.11 -2.15
N VAL A 74 -7.44 0.72 -1.77
CA VAL A 74 -6.07 0.27 -1.48
C VAL A 74 -6.06 -0.75 -0.33
N PHE A 75 -6.79 -0.47 0.74
CA PHE A 75 -6.89 -1.39 1.88
C PHE A 75 -7.60 -2.70 1.52
N GLN A 76 -8.67 -2.60 0.74
CA GLN A 76 -9.39 -3.77 0.24
C GLN A 76 -8.47 -4.67 -0.59
N GLU A 77 -7.71 -4.11 -1.53
CA GLU A 77 -6.79 -4.90 -2.35
C GLU A 77 -5.69 -5.56 -1.52
N ALA A 78 -5.12 -4.85 -0.54
CA ALA A 78 -4.13 -5.43 0.36
C ALA A 78 -4.72 -6.60 1.19
N TRP A 79 -5.97 -6.47 1.62
CA TRP A 79 -6.67 -7.55 2.30
C TRP A 79 -6.96 -8.74 1.36
N GLU A 80 -7.40 -8.47 0.14
CA GLU A 80 -7.69 -9.49 -0.88
C GLU A 80 -6.42 -10.30 -1.23
N LYS A 81 -5.31 -9.61 -1.51
CA LYS A 81 -3.99 -10.22 -1.74
C LYS A 81 -3.55 -11.06 -0.53
N GLY A 82 -3.73 -10.55 0.69
CA GLY A 82 -3.41 -11.28 1.91
C GLY A 82 -4.24 -12.55 2.15
N ASN A 83 -5.44 -12.65 1.57
CA ASN A 83 -6.30 -13.83 1.65
C ASN A 83 -6.21 -14.74 0.41
N GLY A 84 -5.32 -14.43 -0.55
CA GLY A 84 -5.12 -15.23 -1.76
C GLY A 84 -6.19 -15.00 -2.83
N TYR A 85 -6.93 -13.90 -2.78
CA TYR A 85 -7.77 -13.48 -3.91
C TYR A 85 -6.86 -12.84 -4.98
N VAL A 86 -6.86 -13.43 -6.16
CA VAL A 86 -6.10 -12.97 -7.32
C VAL A 86 -7.11 -12.59 -8.40
N TRP A 87 -7.07 -11.33 -8.84
CA TRP A 87 -7.97 -10.81 -9.88
C TRP A 87 -7.38 -10.96 -11.30
N ASP A 88 -6.18 -11.55 -11.42
CA ASP A 88 -5.46 -11.76 -12.69
C ASP A 88 -6.10 -12.84 -13.59
N GLU A 89 -7.16 -13.52 -13.16
CA GLU A 89 -7.88 -14.54 -13.94
C GLU A 89 -9.03 -13.98 -14.80
N VAL A 90 -8.87 -12.76 -15.33
CA VAL A 90 -9.68 -12.31 -16.47
C VAL A 90 -8.75 -12.12 -17.66
N GLU A 91 -8.66 -13.18 -18.48
CA GLU A 91 -7.96 -13.18 -19.77
C GLU A 91 -8.38 -11.96 -20.61
N ASP A 92 -7.38 -11.33 -21.24
CA ASP A 92 -7.50 -10.31 -22.31
C ASP A 92 -8.18 -8.98 -21.94
N ASP A 93 -7.48 -8.18 -21.15
CA ASP A 93 -7.28 -6.72 -21.33
C ASP A 93 -6.95 -6.13 -19.96
N ALA A 94 -5.66 -5.96 -19.65
CA ALA A 94 -5.24 -5.17 -18.50
C ALA A 94 -5.73 -3.73 -18.69
N LEU A 95 -6.95 -3.45 -18.24
CA LEU A 95 -7.57 -2.14 -18.35
C LEU A 95 -6.59 -1.14 -17.71
N PRO A 96 -6.25 -0.03 -18.38
CA PRO A 96 -5.41 0.99 -17.77
C PRO A 96 -6.05 1.46 -16.45
N GLY A 97 -5.33 1.26 -15.34
CA GLY A 97 -5.84 1.50 -13.98
C GLY A 97 -6.35 0.26 -13.25
N ALA A 98 -6.15 -0.95 -13.77
CA ALA A 98 -6.46 -2.21 -13.08
C ALA A 98 -5.67 -2.32 -11.76
N ASP A 99 -4.39 -1.95 -11.77
CA ASP A 99 -3.49 -2.05 -10.61
C ASP A 99 -3.25 -0.72 -9.91
N ILE A 100 -2.93 -0.81 -8.61
CA ILE A 100 -2.48 0.33 -7.81
C ILE A 100 -1.01 0.62 -8.18
N PRO A 101 -0.67 1.83 -8.66
CA PRO A 101 0.71 2.19 -8.95
C PRO A 101 1.49 2.40 -7.64
N ILE A 102 2.62 1.70 -7.50
CA ILE A 102 3.45 1.73 -6.28
C ILE A 102 4.89 2.06 -6.67
N ALA A 103 5.52 2.97 -5.93
CA ALA A 103 6.94 3.29 -6.08
C ALA A 103 7.61 3.45 -4.72
N LYS A 104 8.77 2.83 -4.50
CA LYS A 104 9.61 3.14 -3.35
C LYS A 104 10.34 4.46 -3.59
N ILE A 105 10.20 5.41 -2.68
CA ILE A 105 10.72 6.78 -2.81
C ILE A 105 11.83 7.12 -1.81
N ALA A 106 11.99 6.33 -0.73
CA ALA A 106 13.15 6.41 0.18
C ALA A 106 13.45 5.05 0.80
#